data_AF-A0AA97GS07-F1
#
_entry.id   AF-A0AA97GS07-F1
#
_cell.length_a   1.000
_cell.length_b   1.000
_cell.length_c   1.000
_cell.angle_alpha   90.00
_cell.angle_beta   90.00
_cell.angle_gamma   90.00
#
_symmetry.space_group_name_H-M   'P 1'
#
loop_
_entity.id
_entity.type
_entity.pdbx_description
1 polymer ?
#
loop_
_entity_poly.entity_id
_entity_poly.type
_entity_poly.pdbx_seq_one_letter_code
_entity_poly.pdbx_strand_id
1 'polypeptide(L)'
;MAITPLNYSNRFSVGTQDKSRASAKSNTDDSDEVTRGLGVIDSSSEYASMAMLAASHIRRGSSRKDPEEEWMRFAERILDSNADGKITQIEALLNKQLMNPRQLRTLLLQFFPDPSDLLMALASLIHRKKFKNEQIAYLETLYEQLLNEENARSAQAGANVALLAKAFAQKLKQSAGNLRSVYREFIGYDGPVVYLYEQWVEVMELQERENMMRYLARALACDLQALPLGDVNISEFGNFFIRVGRLRELQSLDCIFSQKIFQADFFRYQIDNQKLVLEKSLSQIFISGIRGLADFEEQIVIFVNKELRFMHTETRARFLQLVFLAFSTIPISVFPILESRDEILEHLKKQMNDIVAQEIIKK
;
A
#
# COMPACT_ATOMS: atom_id res chain seq x y z
N MET A 1 -6.51 -58.99 -19.46
CA MET A 1 -7.90 -58.52 -19.63
C MET A 1 -7.80 -57.01 -19.82
N ALA A 2 -7.80 -56.44 -21.04
CA ALA A 2 -8.93 -56.30 -21.97
C ALA A 2 -10.20 -55.90 -21.18
N ILE A 3 -10.87 -54.75 -21.34
CA ILE A 3 -11.22 -53.99 -22.54
C ILE A 3 -11.46 -52.52 -22.14
N THR A 4 -11.06 -51.63 -23.04
CA THR A 4 -11.32 -50.18 -23.22
C THR A 4 -12.84 -49.88 -23.51
N PRO A 5 -13.27 -48.83 -24.23
CA PRO A 5 -13.30 -47.38 -23.99
C PRO A 5 -14.67 -46.71 -24.37
N LEU A 6 -14.67 -45.37 -24.54
CA LEU A 6 -15.57 -44.53 -25.40
C LEU A 6 -16.99 -44.27 -24.83
N ASN A 7 -17.72 -43.18 -25.11
CA ASN A 7 -17.53 -41.99 -25.93
C ASN A 7 -18.64 -40.97 -25.66
N TYR A 8 -18.40 -39.72 -26.07
CA TYR A 8 -19.30 -38.68 -26.58
C TYR A 8 -20.77 -38.61 -26.15
N SER A 9 -21.20 -37.38 -25.81
CA SER A 9 -22.16 -36.64 -26.64
C SER A 9 -22.21 -35.14 -26.28
N ASN A 10 -21.96 -34.31 -27.30
CA ASN A 10 -22.32 -32.89 -27.32
C ASN A 10 -23.85 -32.71 -27.30
N ARG A 11 -24.33 -31.62 -26.69
CA ARG A 11 -25.32 -30.74 -27.35
C ARG A 11 -25.45 -29.38 -26.65
N PHE A 12 -25.32 -28.34 -27.47
CA PHE A 12 -25.82 -26.98 -27.22
C PHE A 12 -27.35 -27.00 -27.07
N SER A 13 -27.88 -26.18 -26.15
CA SER A 13 -29.09 -25.39 -26.41
C SER A 13 -29.24 -24.26 -25.39
N VAL A 14 -29.59 -23.11 -25.95
CA VAL A 14 -29.80 -21.80 -25.34
C VAL A 14 -31.11 -21.76 -24.55
N GLY A 15 -31.05 -21.12 -23.37
CA GLY A 15 -32.01 -20.14 -22.86
C GLY A 15 -33.43 -20.59 -22.48
N THR A 16 -33.75 -20.46 -21.20
CA THR A 16 -35.02 -19.88 -20.73
C THR A 16 -34.83 -19.33 -19.31
N GLN A 17 -35.21 -18.06 -19.13
CA GLN A 17 -35.51 -17.48 -17.82
C GLN A 17 -36.74 -18.18 -17.26
N ASP A 18 -36.70 -18.57 -15.99
CA ASP A 18 -37.92 -18.57 -15.18
C ASP A 18 -37.61 -18.26 -13.71
N LYS A 19 -38.42 -17.35 -13.16
CA LYS A 19 -38.42 -16.93 -11.76
C LYS A 19 -39.02 -18.04 -10.91
N SER A 20 -38.30 -18.47 -9.87
CA SER A 20 -38.93 -19.06 -8.69
C SER A 20 -38.04 -18.88 -7.46
N ARG A 21 -38.55 -18.10 -6.51
CA ARG A 21 -37.95 -17.82 -5.22
C ARG A 21 -38.33 -18.96 -4.27
N ALA A 22 -37.38 -19.82 -3.91
CA ALA A 22 -37.49 -20.68 -2.74
C ALA A 22 -36.11 -20.83 -2.09
N SER A 23 -36.10 -20.66 -0.78
CA SER A 23 -34.95 -20.61 0.13
C SER A 23 -34.08 -21.86 0.10
N ALA A 24 -32.80 -21.69 -0.24
CA ALA A 24 -31.75 -22.61 0.13
C ALA A 24 -30.60 -21.80 0.77
N LYS A 25 -30.26 -22.12 2.02
CA LYS A 25 -29.01 -21.69 2.65
C LYS A 25 -27.87 -22.30 1.84
N SER A 26 -27.15 -21.48 1.08
CA SER A 26 -25.84 -21.83 0.52
C SER A 26 -24.80 -20.95 1.19
N ASN A 27 -23.90 -21.60 1.94
CA ASN A 27 -22.57 -21.05 2.20
C ASN A 27 -21.91 -20.89 0.83
N THR A 28 -21.83 -19.65 0.34
CA THR A 28 -21.09 -19.30 -0.86
C THR A 28 -20.00 -18.33 -0.47
N ASP A 29 -18.79 -18.79 -0.76
CA ASP A 29 -17.48 -18.18 -0.60
C ASP A 29 -17.44 -16.81 -1.30
N ASP A 30 -17.09 -15.75 -0.57
CA ASP A 30 -16.96 -14.36 -1.05
C ASP A 30 -15.72 -14.15 -1.96
N SER A 31 -15.08 -15.23 -2.42
CA SER A 31 -13.86 -15.19 -3.23
C SER A 31 -14.08 -14.91 -4.72
N ASP A 32 -15.26 -15.21 -5.25
CA ASP A 32 -15.46 -15.30 -6.72
C ASP A 32 -16.08 -14.05 -7.37
N GLU A 33 -16.53 -13.06 -6.59
CA GLU A 33 -17.03 -11.80 -7.16
C GLU A 33 -15.92 -10.75 -7.39
N VAL A 34 -14.70 -11.01 -6.88
CA VAL A 34 -13.53 -10.11 -7.00
C VAL A 34 -12.89 -10.16 -8.39
N THR A 35 -13.13 -11.19 -9.18
CA THR A 35 -12.48 -11.40 -10.50
C THR A 35 -13.13 -10.62 -11.64
N ARG A 36 -14.32 -10.02 -11.46
CA ARG A 36 -15.00 -9.22 -12.50
C ARG A 36 -14.57 -7.74 -12.53
N GLY A 37 -13.71 -7.31 -11.60
CA GLY A 37 -13.24 -5.91 -11.49
C GLY A 37 -11.94 -5.57 -12.22
N LEU A 38 -11.43 -6.44 -13.09
CA LEU A 38 -10.18 -6.22 -13.86
C LEU A 38 -10.40 -5.37 -15.14
N GLY A 39 -11.31 -4.41 -15.08
CA GLY A 39 -11.36 -3.33 -16.07
C GLY A 39 -10.39 -2.23 -15.70
N VAL A 40 -9.73 -1.62 -16.68
CA VAL A 40 -8.89 -0.43 -16.53
C VAL A 40 -9.72 0.67 -15.84
N ILE A 41 -9.47 0.93 -14.56
CA ILE A 41 -10.11 2.04 -13.85
C ILE A 41 -9.17 3.23 -13.98
N ASP A 42 -9.61 4.23 -14.76
CA ASP A 42 -8.81 5.34 -15.25
C ASP A 42 -9.02 6.64 -14.45
N SER A 43 -9.70 6.58 -13.29
CA SER A 43 -9.96 7.79 -12.48
C SER A 43 -9.79 7.58 -10.96
N SER A 44 -9.12 8.55 -10.33
CA SER A 44 -8.91 8.62 -8.88
C SER A 44 -10.22 8.72 -8.07
N SER A 45 -11.29 9.26 -8.67
CA SER A 45 -12.61 9.45 -8.05
C SER A 45 -13.41 8.16 -7.93
N GLU A 46 -13.30 7.25 -8.90
CA GLU A 46 -13.98 5.95 -8.88
C GLU A 46 -13.35 4.99 -7.87
N TYR A 47 -12.03 5.08 -7.67
CA TYR A 47 -11.33 4.34 -6.62
C TYR A 47 -11.67 4.83 -5.22
N ALA A 48 -11.71 6.15 -5.00
CA ALA A 48 -12.19 6.70 -3.74
C ALA A 48 -13.62 6.20 -3.45
N SER A 49 -14.47 6.15 -4.47
CA SER A 49 -15.84 5.64 -4.37
C SER A 49 -15.91 4.14 -4.04
N MET A 50 -15.11 3.28 -4.68
CA MET A 50 -15.05 1.85 -4.38
C MET A 50 -14.46 1.55 -3.00
N ALA A 51 -13.40 2.27 -2.61
CA ALA A 51 -12.79 2.12 -1.30
C ALA A 51 -13.74 2.63 -0.20
N MET A 52 -14.50 3.69 -0.48
CA MET A 52 -15.58 4.15 0.40
C MET A 52 -16.69 3.11 0.54
N LEU A 53 -17.13 2.48 -0.56
CA LEU A 53 -18.14 1.41 -0.50
C LEU A 53 -17.64 0.22 0.34
N ALA A 54 -16.40 -0.24 0.12
CA ALA A 54 -15.81 -1.31 0.90
C ALA A 54 -15.72 -0.97 2.40
N ALA A 55 -15.32 0.26 2.74
CA ALA A 55 -15.24 0.70 4.14
C ALA A 55 -16.64 0.95 4.75
N SER A 56 -17.67 1.26 3.95
CA SER A 56 -19.06 1.37 4.42
C SER A 56 -19.64 0.03 4.89
N HIS A 57 -19.18 -1.08 4.34
CA HIS A 57 -19.57 -2.43 4.80
C HIS A 57 -19.03 -2.74 6.20
N ILE A 58 -17.87 -2.19 6.58
CA ILE A 58 -17.31 -2.30 7.93
C ILE A 58 -18.25 -1.62 8.96
N ARG A 59 -18.91 -0.51 8.60
CA ARG A 59 -19.88 0.17 9.48
C ARG A 59 -21.18 -0.61 9.68
N ARG A 60 -21.62 -1.41 8.70
CA ARG A 60 -22.93 -2.09 8.75
C ARG A 60 -23.01 -3.28 9.72
N GLY A 61 -21.88 -3.81 10.19
CA GLY A 61 -21.85 -4.87 11.21
C GLY A 61 -22.15 -4.40 12.64
N SER A 62 -22.33 -3.10 12.88
CA SER A 62 -22.38 -2.49 14.22
C SER A 62 -23.75 -1.87 14.54
N SER A 63 -24.83 -2.62 14.34
CA SER A 63 -26.20 -2.18 14.67
C SER A 63 -26.71 -2.78 15.98
N ARG A 64 -26.15 -2.32 17.09
CA ARG A 64 -26.79 -2.11 18.40
C ARG A 64 -25.93 -1.06 19.12
N LYS A 65 -26.59 -0.18 19.89
CA LYS A 65 -25.97 0.99 20.53
C LYS A 65 -26.18 0.85 22.02
N ASP A 66 -25.32 0.10 22.68
CA ASP A 66 -25.15 0.19 24.13
C ASP A 66 -23.97 1.13 24.44
N PRO A 67 -24.09 2.12 25.34
CA PRO A 67 -22.94 2.93 25.76
C PRO A 67 -21.73 2.12 26.28
N GLU A 68 -21.94 0.89 26.77
CA GLU A 68 -20.82 -0.02 27.06
C GLU A 68 -20.03 -0.42 25.81
N GLU A 69 -20.64 -0.44 24.63
CA GLU A 69 -19.99 -0.76 23.36
C GLU A 69 -19.23 0.44 22.76
N GLU A 70 -19.54 1.68 23.15
CA GLU A 70 -18.93 2.88 22.55
C GLU A 70 -17.47 3.06 22.96
N TRP A 71 -17.12 2.88 24.24
CA TRP A 71 -15.73 3.02 24.69
C TRP A 71 -14.83 1.90 24.12
N MET A 72 -15.38 0.70 23.92
CA MET A 72 -14.64 -0.45 23.35
C MET A 72 -14.12 -0.14 21.95
N ARG A 73 -14.88 0.61 21.13
CA ARG A 73 -14.46 1.01 19.78
C ARG A 73 -13.18 1.86 19.78
N PHE A 74 -12.97 2.64 20.84
CA PHE A 74 -11.73 3.42 21.01
C PHE A 74 -10.60 2.52 21.52
N ALA A 75 -10.87 1.68 22.52
CA ALA A 75 -9.88 0.75 23.07
C ALA A 75 -9.35 -0.24 22.02
N GLU A 76 -10.21 -0.76 21.15
CA GLU A 76 -9.83 -1.68 20.07
C GLU A 76 -8.86 -1.07 19.04
N ARG A 77 -8.85 0.26 18.91
CA ARG A 77 -7.92 1.00 18.03
C ARG A 77 -6.54 1.22 18.64
N ILE A 78 -6.35 0.87 19.91
CA ILE A 78 -5.03 0.86 20.54
C ILE A 78 -4.26 -0.36 20.02
N LEU A 79 -3.03 -0.13 19.58
CA LEU A 79 -2.15 -1.19 19.05
C LEU A 79 -1.26 -1.83 20.12
N ASP A 80 -1.19 -1.23 21.31
CA ASP A 80 -0.50 -1.81 22.47
C ASP A 80 -1.14 -3.14 22.91
N SER A 81 -0.31 -4.17 23.12
CA SER A 81 -0.77 -5.51 23.44
C SER A 81 -1.44 -5.65 24.81
N ASN A 82 -1.20 -4.72 25.74
CA ASN A 82 -1.81 -4.71 27.08
C ASN A 82 -2.67 -3.45 27.31
N ALA A 83 -3.34 -2.96 26.26
CA ALA A 83 -4.15 -1.75 26.32
C ALA A 83 -5.20 -1.81 27.46
N ASP A 84 -5.98 -2.89 27.55
CA ASP A 84 -7.07 -3.00 28.53
C ASP A 84 -6.57 -2.99 29.98
N GLY A 85 -5.48 -3.71 30.24
CA GLY A 85 -4.84 -3.74 31.57
C GLY A 85 -4.30 -2.38 31.96
N LYS A 86 -3.62 -1.68 31.03
CA LYS A 86 -3.10 -0.33 31.25
C LYS A 86 -4.22 0.69 31.48
N ILE A 87 -5.29 0.66 30.69
CA ILE A 87 -6.44 1.56 30.90
C ILE A 87 -7.06 1.33 32.28
N THR A 88 -7.22 0.08 32.70
CA THR A 88 -7.77 -0.25 34.03
C THR A 88 -6.87 0.22 35.17
N GLN A 89 -5.54 0.15 35.01
CA GLN A 89 -4.59 0.70 35.97
C GLN A 89 -4.68 2.23 36.06
N ILE A 90 -4.78 2.91 34.92
CA ILE A 90 -4.94 4.37 34.86
C ILE A 90 -6.26 4.78 35.51
N GLU A 91 -7.35 4.07 35.22
CA GLU A 91 -8.66 4.26 35.88
C GLU A 91 -8.55 4.17 37.41
N ALA A 92 -7.84 3.18 37.93
CA ALA A 92 -7.63 3.02 39.37
C ALA A 92 -6.79 4.16 39.99
N LEU A 93 -5.84 4.73 39.25
CA LEU A 93 -5.05 5.88 39.70
C LEU A 93 -5.89 7.17 39.71
N LEU A 94 -6.67 7.41 38.65
CA LEU A 94 -7.54 8.57 38.54
C LEU A 94 -8.66 8.58 39.59
N ASN A 95 -9.17 7.41 39.98
CA ASN A 95 -10.14 7.31 41.06
C ASN A 95 -9.58 7.69 42.44
N LYS A 96 -8.26 7.61 42.64
CA LYS A 96 -7.61 7.96 43.91
C LYS A 96 -7.25 9.44 44.02
N GLN A 97 -6.99 10.10 42.89
CA GLN A 97 -6.50 11.47 42.89
C GLN A 97 -6.97 12.23 41.65
N LEU A 98 -7.45 13.46 41.85
CA LEU A 98 -7.69 14.42 40.77
C LEU A 98 -6.34 14.94 40.25
N MET A 99 -6.10 14.78 38.96
CA MET A 99 -4.89 15.25 38.28
C MET A 99 -5.24 16.34 37.28
N ASN A 100 -4.40 17.37 37.20
CA ASN A 100 -4.59 18.41 36.18
C ASN A 100 -4.18 17.90 34.78
N PRO A 101 -4.56 18.58 33.67
CA PRO A 101 -4.26 18.12 32.30
C PRO A 101 -2.77 17.84 32.04
N ARG A 102 -1.85 18.62 32.63
CA ARG A 102 -0.40 18.40 32.47
C ARG A 102 0.05 17.10 33.14
N GLN A 103 -0.40 16.84 34.37
CA GLN A 103 -0.13 15.60 35.11
C GLN A 103 -0.75 14.39 34.40
N LEU A 104 -1.98 14.53 33.89
CA LEU A 104 -2.65 13.52 33.09
C LEU A 104 -1.82 13.15 31.85
N ARG A 105 -1.32 14.15 31.12
CA ARG A 105 -0.45 13.92 29.96
C ARG A 105 0.80 13.15 30.35
N THR A 106 1.50 13.57 31.40
CA THR A 106 2.72 12.88 31.87
C THR A 106 2.44 11.43 32.26
N LEU A 107 1.34 11.17 32.97
CA LEU A 107 0.94 9.83 33.34
C LEU A 107 0.62 8.98 32.10
N LEU A 108 -0.24 9.46 31.21
CA LEU A 108 -0.67 8.71 30.04
C LEU A 108 0.48 8.38 29.09
N LEU A 109 1.45 9.30 28.92
CA LEU A 109 2.64 9.05 28.10
C LEU A 109 3.54 7.93 28.64
N GLN A 110 3.52 7.66 29.96
CA GLN A 110 4.25 6.52 30.53
C GLN A 110 3.63 5.18 30.10
N PHE A 111 2.32 5.16 29.85
CA PHE A 111 1.60 3.95 29.45
C PHE A 111 1.49 3.81 27.92
N PHE A 112 1.26 4.92 27.23
CA PHE A 112 1.00 5.01 25.80
C PHE A 112 1.91 6.07 25.16
N PRO A 113 3.13 5.68 24.75
CA PRO A 113 4.08 6.60 24.12
C PRO A 113 3.69 6.97 22.68
N ASP A 114 2.95 6.11 21.98
CA ASP A 114 2.45 6.42 20.64
C ASP A 114 1.27 7.41 20.71
N PRO A 115 1.27 8.48 19.91
CA PRO A 115 0.26 9.54 20.02
C PRO A 115 -1.14 9.10 19.60
N SER A 116 -1.30 8.13 18.68
CA SER A 116 -2.63 7.58 18.36
C SER A 116 -3.16 6.72 19.49
N ASP A 117 -2.29 5.90 20.10
CA ASP A 117 -2.68 5.08 21.25
C ASP A 117 -3.06 5.96 22.44
N LEU A 118 -2.33 7.06 22.68
CA LEU A 118 -2.67 8.07 23.68
C LEU A 118 -4.05 8.71 23.43
N LEU A 119 -4.33 9.16 22.20
CA LEU A 119 -5.62 9.74 21.83
C LEU A 119 -6.77 8.74 22.06
N MET A 120 -6.59 7.48 21.67
CA MET A 120 -7.61 6.44 21.82
C MET A 120 -7.80 6.01 23.27
N ALA A 121 -6.72 5.95 24.06
CA ALA A 121 -6.80 5.71 25.50
C ALA A 121 -7.59 6.83 26.19
N LEU A 122 -7.32 8.10 25.86
CA LEU A 122 -8.03 9.25 26.39
C LEU A 122 -9.52 9.23 26.00
N ALA A 123 -9.82 8.98 24.72
CA ALA A 123 -11.20 8.84 24.24
C ALA A 123 -11.93 7.69 24.96
N SER A 124 -11.28 6.55 25.18
CA SER A 124 -11.86 5.42 25.91
C SER A 124 -12.19 5.78 27.37
N LEU A 125 -11.31 6.52 28.05
CA LEU A 125 -11.51 6.95 29.43
C LEU A 125 -12.67 7.94 29.57
N ILE A 126 -12.80 8.89 28.64
CA ILE A 126 -13.91 9.85 28.58
C ILE A 126 -15.25 9.12 28.41
N HIS A 127 -15.33 8.19 27.46
CA HIS A 127 -16.58 7.51 27.10
C HIS A 127 -16.99 6.40 28.07
N ARG A 128 -16.07 5.91 28.93
CA ARG A 128 -16.41 4.96 29.99
C ARG A 128 -17.34 5.56 31.06
N LYS A 129 -17.44 6.89 31.19
CA LYS A 129 -18.33 7.61 32.13
C LYS A 129 -18.26 7.15 33.60
N LYS A 130 -17.10 6.62 34.04
CA LYS A 130 -16.87 6.16 35.42
C LYS A 130 -16.27 7.23 36.34
N PHE A 131 -16.01 8.42 35.80
CA PHE A 131 -15.33 9.50 36.51
C PHE A 131 -16.30 10.62 36.89
N LYS A 132 -15.89 11.45 37.86
CA LYS A 132 -16.64 12.66 38.24
C LYS A 132 -16.59 13.70 37.10
N ASN A 133 -17.59 14.58 37.02
CA ASN A 133 -17.67 15.61 35.97
C ASN A 133 -16.39 16.45 35.85
N GLU A 134 -15.76 16.83 36.97
CA GLU A 134 -14.50 17.59 36.95
C GLU A 134 -13.34 16.80 36.31
N GLN A 135 -13.27 15.49 36.57
CA GLN A 135 -12.24 14.62 35.98
C GLN A 135 -12.47 14.46 34.48
N ILE A 136 -13.74 14.28 34.05
CA ILE A 136 -14.11 14.21 32.64
C ILE A 136 -13.72 15.51 31.94
N ALA A 137 -14.05 16.67 32.52
CA ALA A 137 -13.68 17.97 31.96
C ALA A 137 -12.17 18.14 31.77
N TYR A 138 -11.33 17.64 32.70
CA TYR A 138 -9.88 17.68 32.56
C TYR A 138 -9.35 16.70 31.50
N LEU A 139 -9.98 15.53 31.33
CA LEU A 139 -9.65 14.59 30.25
C LEU A 139 -10.04 15.19 28.88
N GLU A 140 -11.20 15.82 28.77
CA GLU A 140 -11.66 16.52 27.57
C GLU A 140 -10.75 17.71 27.23
N THR A 141 -10.35 18.50 28.23
CA THR A 141 -9.40 19.60 28.05
C THR A 141 -8.06 19.10 27.50
N LEU A 142 -7.55 17.96 28.03
CA LEU A 142 -6.33 17.35 27.49
C LEU A 142 -6.53 16.84 26.06
N TYR A 143 -7.70 16.26 25.76
CA TYR A 143 -8.02 15.74 24.44
C TYR A 143 -8.02 16.87 23.41
N GLU A 144 -8.67 18.00 23.72
CA GLU A 144 -8.64 19.20 22.88
C GLU A 144 -7.23 19.78 22.72
N GLN A 145 -6.41 19.77 23.77
CA GLN A 145 -5.01 20.21 23.67
C GLN A 145 -4.24 19.35 22.66
N LEU A 146 -4.36 18.02 22.74
CA LEU A 146 -3.69 17.09 21.82
C LEU A 146 -4.17 17.26 20.37
N LEU A 147 -5.45 17.59 20.15
CA LEU A 147 -6.00 17.85 18.82
C LEU A 147 -5.53 19.16 18.19
N ASN A 148 -4.99 20.09 18.98
CA ASN A 148 -4.45 21.36 18.51
C ASN A 148 -2.92 21.36 18.37
N GLU A 149 -2.26 20.23 18.61
CA GLU A 149 -0.81 20.09 18.42
C GLU A 149 -0.46 19.94 16.93
N GLU A 150 0.78 20.31 16.57
CA GLU A 150 1.29 20.20 15.20
C GLU A 150 1.16 18.78 14.63
N ASN A 151 1.32 17.76 15.49
CA ASN A 151 1.23 16.35 15.10
C ASN A 151 -0.19 15.75 15.20
N ALA A 152 -1.21 16.56 15.51
CA ALA A 152 -2.57 16.09 15.75
C ALA A 152 -3.13 15.28 14.56
N ARG A 153 -2.92 15.77 13.33
CA ARG A 153 -3.39 15.11 12.11
C ARG A 153 -2.78 13.70 11.95
N SER A 154 -1.49 13.57 12.18
CA SER A 154 -0.76 12.30 12.11
C SER A 154 -1.24 11.32 13.19
N ALA A 155 -1.49 11.82 14.40
CA ALA A 155 -2.05 11.03 15.50
C ALA A 155 -3.50 10.58 15.23
N GLN A 156 -4.34 11.43 14.65
CA GLN A 156 -5.70 11.06 14.24
C GLN A 156 -5.67 10.03 13.11
N ALA A 157 -4.88 10.28 12.07
CA ALA A 157 -4.69 9.37 10.93
C ALA A 157 -4.31 7.96 11.41
N GLY A 158 -3.32 7.87 12.30
CA GLY A 158 -2.87 6.60 12.84
C GLY A 158 -3.94 5.87 13.67
N ALA A 159 -4.81 6.60 14.38
CA ALA A 159 -5.90 6.03 15.14
C ALA A 159 -7.01 5.50 14.22
N ASN A 160 -7.32 6.25 13.15
CA ASN A 160 -8.35 5.90 12.18
C ASN A 160 -8.02 4.62 11.41
N VAL A 161 -6.74 4.38 11.10
CA VAL A 161 -6.30 3.21 10.34
C VAL A 161 -5.90 2.00 11.20
N ALA A 162 -5.98 2.10 12.53
CA ALA A 162 -5.46 1.08 13.44
C ALA A 162 -6.04 -0.33 13.21
N LEU A 163 -7.37 -0.44 13.06
CA LEU A 163 -8.02 -1.73 12.80
C LEU A 163 -7.67 -2.30 11.42
N LEU A 164 -7.54 -1.43 10.43
CA LEU A 164 -7.10 -1.85 9.10
C LEU A 164 -5.64 -2.33 9.12
N ALA A 165 -4.77 -1.64 9.86
CA ALA A 165 -3.39 -2.05 10.06
C ALA A 165 -3.31 -3.44 10.72
N LYS A 166 -4.14 -3.72 11.74
CA LYS A 166 -4.26 -5.07 12.33
C LYS A 166 -4.66 -6.12 11.29
N ALA A 167 -5.64 -5.82 10.44
CA ALA A 167 -6.10 -6.73 9.39
C ALA A 167 -5.05 -7.01 8.30
N PHE A 168 -4.18 -6.04 8.01
CA PHE A 168 -3.13 -6.17 6.99
C PHE A 168 -1.79 -6.68 7.54
N ALA A 169 -1.58 -6.66 8.86
CA ALA A 169 -0.33 -7.02 9.52
C ALA A 169 0.20 -8.40 9.08
N GLN A 170 -0.66 -9.42 9.09
CA GLN A 170 -0.30 -10.77 8.65
C GLN A 170 0.04 -10.83 7.16
N LYS A 171 -0.74 -10.14 6.32
CA LYS A 171 -0.56 -10.16 4.86
C LYS A 171 0.73 -9.48 4.42
N LEU A 172 1.12 -8.42 5.11
CA LEU A 172 2.34 -7.65 4.83
C LEU A 172 3.54 -8.10 5.67
N LYS A 173 3.38 -9.12 6.53
CA LYS A 173 4.42 -9.59 7.46
C LYS A 173 5.03 -8.45 8.29
N GLN A 174 4.23 -7.45 8.65
CA GLN A 174 4.64 -6.28 9.42
C GLN A 174 3.76 -6.13 10.66
N SER A 175 4.29 -5.52 11.71
CA SER A 175 3.46 -5.17 12.87
C SER A 175 2.41 -4.12 12.49
N ALA A 176 1.25 -4.14 13.14
CA ALA A 176 0.23 -3.10 12.95
C ALA A 176 0.78 -1.70 13.27
N GLY A 177 1.70 -1.60 14.24
CA GLY A 177 2.39 -0.36 14.58
C GLY A 177 3.25 0.16 13.42
N ASN A 178 3.98 -0.72 12.73
CA ASN A 178 4.78 -0.33 11.57
C ASN A 178 3.89 0.13 10.43
N LEU A 179 2.80 -0.58 10.13
CA LEU A 179 1.85 -0.18 9.08
C LEU A 179 1.21 1.18 9.38
N ARG A 180 0.87 1.44 10.65
CA ARG A 180 0.41 2.75 11.11
C ARG A 180 1.46 3.83 10.86
N SER A 181 2.73 3.58 11.17
CA SER A 181 3.82 4.53 10.89
C SER A 181 3.98 4.78 9.39
N VAL A 182 3.97 3.73 8.57
CA VAL A 182 4.04 3.83 7.09
C VAL A 182 2.90 4.71 6.57
N TYR A 183 1.69 4.59 7.11
CA TYR A 183 0.58 5.44 6.69
C TYR A 183 0.77 6.92 7.11
N ARG A 184 1.25 7.18 8.33
CA ARG A 184 1.56 8.54 8.80
C ARG A 184 2.66 9.20 7.96
N GLU A 185 3.73 8.46 7.67
CA GLU A 185 4.80 8.90 6.78
C GLU A 185 4.27 9.15 5.37
N PHE A 186 3.41 8.27 4.86
CA PHE A 186 2.81 8.41 3.55
C PHE A 186 1.99 9.71 3.41
N ILE A 187 1.16 10.08 4.39
CA ILE A 187 0.38 11.33 4.32
C ILE A 187 1.24 12.57 4.57
N GLY A 188 2.30 12.46 5.37
CA GLY A 188 3.23 13.55 5.65
C GLY A 188 4.30 13.77 4.57
N TYR A 189 4.46 12.81 3.65
CA TYR A 189 5.42 12.91 2.56
C TYR A 189 5.04 14.00 1.57
N ASP A 190 6.00 14.80 1.11
CA ASP A 190 5.83 15.89 0.14
C ASP A 190 6.70 15.73 -1.12
N GLY A 191 7.57 14.72 -1.15
CA GLY A 191 8.52 14.51 -2.23
C GLY A 191 7.97 13.78 -3.47
N PRO A 192 8.84 13.54 -4.47
CA PRO A 192 8.50 12.78 -5.67
C PRO A 192 8.17 11.31 -5.39
N VAL A 193 7.08 10.84 -5.98
CA VAL A 193 6.54 9.48 -5.78
C VAL A 193 7.53 8.37 -6.15
N VAL A 194 8.47 8.65 -7.06
CA VAL A 194 9.53 7.72 -7.49
C VAL A 194 10.36 7.21 -6.32
N TYR A 195 10.67 8.06 -5.32
CA TYR A 195 11.52 7.69 -4.19
C TYR A 195 10.81 6.75 -3.21
N LEU A 196 9.50 6.94 -3.00
CA LEU A 196 8.70 5.98 -2.21
C LEU A 196 8.68 4.61 -2.88
N TYR A 197 8.52 4.58 -4.21
CA TYR A 197 8.48 3.33 -4.94
C TYR A 197 9.85 2.62 -4.96
N GLU A 198 10.94 3.38 -5.12
CA GLU A 198 12.33 2.89 -5.04
C GLU A 198 12.61 2.19 -3.72
N GLN A 199 12.29 2.82 -2.58
CA GLN A 199 12.44 2.21 -1.26
C GLN A 199 11.72 0.86 -1.18
N TRP A 200 10.55 0.73 -1.80
CA TRP A 200 9.82 -0.55 -1.82
C TRP A 200 10.44 -1.57 -2.77
N VAL A 201 10.97 -1.15 -3.92
CA VAL A 201 11.73 -2.03 -4.84
C VAL A 201 12.93 -2.64 -4.11
N GLU A 202 13.59 -1.87 -3.24
CA GLU A 202 14.76 -2.33 -2.49
C GLU A 202 14.41 -3.38 -1.43
N VAL A 203 13.26 -3.26 -0.76
CA VAL A 203 12.95 -4.07 0.44
C VAL A 203 11.80 -5.06 0.27
N MET A 204 10.97 -4.93 -0.77
CA MET A 204 9.75 -5.73 -0.96
C MET A 204 9.75 -6.51 -2.27
N GLU A 205 9.14 -7.69 -2.25
CA GLU A 205 8.81 -8.40 -3.48
C GLU A 205 7.63 -7.75 -4.21
N LEU A 206 7.42 -8.05 -5.50
CA LEU A 206 6.35 -7.45 -6.29
C LEU A 206 4.95 -7.64 -5.65
N GLN A 207 4.66 -8.84 -5.15
CA GLN A 207 3.39 -9.13 -4.49
C GLN A 207 3.22 -8.33 -3.17
N GLU A 208 4.30 -8.10 -2.45
CA GLU A 208 4.31 -7.29 -1.22
C GLU A 208 4.05 -5.80 -1.56
N ARG A 209 4.65 -5.29 -2.64
CA ARG A 209 4.37 -3.94 -3.19
C ARG A 209 2.89 -3.76 -3.54
N GLU A 210 2.26 -4.74 -4.22
CA GLU A 210 0.82 -4.70 -4.49
C GLU A 210 -0.04 -4.68 -3.22
N ASN A 211 0.37 -5.45 -2.21
CA ASN A 211 -0.33 -5.49 -0.93
C ASN A 211 -0.20 -4.17 -0.16
N MET A 212 0.96 -3.53 -0.21
CA MET A 212 1.22 -2.22 0.41
C MET A 212 0.35 -1.15 -0.23
N MET A 213 0.24 -1.18 -1.56
CA MET A 213 -0.60 -0.25 -2.32
C MET A 213 -2.08 -0.41 -2.00
N ARG A 214 -2.54 -1.66 -1.87
CA ARG A 214 -3.90 -1.95 -1.43
C ARG A 214 -4.16 -1.50 0.00
N TYR A 215 -3.16 -1.64 0.88
CA TYR A 215 -3.24 -1.15 2.25
C TYR A 215 -3.40 0.38 2.27
N LEU A 216 -2.52 1.13 1.61
CA LEU A 216 -2.57 2.60 1.59
C LEU A 216 -3.89 3.14 1.01
N ALA A 217 -4.37 2.57 -0.09
CA ALA A 217 -5.64 2.97 -0.69
C ALA A 217 -6.83 2.78 0.27
N ARG A 218 -6.87 1.64 0.99
CA ARG A 218 -7.90 1.36 1.99
C ARG A 218 -7.72 2.21 3.25
N ALA A 219 -6.47 2.48 3.64
CA ALA A 219 -6.13 3.32 4.79
C ALA A 219 -6.63 4.75 4.58
N LEU A 220 -6.39 5.31 3.39
CA LEU A 220 -6.96 6.61 2.98
C LEU A 220 -8.47 6.64 3.05
N ALA A 221 -9.16 5.62 2.52
CA ALA A 221 -10.61 5.58 2.58
C ALA A 221 -11.13 5.47 4.02
N CYS A 222 -10.49 4.65 4.86
CA CYS A 222 -10.84 4.55 6.28
C CYS A 222 -10.64 5.88 7.02
N ASP A 223 -9.52 6.57 6.76
CA ASP A 223 -9.21 7.85 7.39
C ASP A 223 -10.17 8.95 6.94
N LEU A 224 -10.43 9.06 5.63
CA LEU A 224 -11.41 10.01 5.08
C LEU A 224 -12.81 9.80 5.68
N GLN A 225 -13.23 8.55 5.86
CA GLN A 225 -14.53 8.22 6.46
C GLN A 225 -14.63 8.48 7.96
N ALA A 226 -13.51 8.64 8.64
CA ALA A 226 -13.48 8.94 10.06
C ALA A 226 -13.59 10.45 10.32
N LEU A 227 -13.30 11.29 9.33
CA LEU A 227 -13.37 12.74 9.46
C LEU A 227 -14.81 13.27 9.49
N PRO A 228 -15.08 14.32 10.29
CA PRO A 228 -16.37 14.99 10.26
C PRO A 228 -16.58 15.71 8.92
N LEU A 229 -17.85 15.88 8.52
CA LEU A 229 -18.19 16.61 7.30
C LEU A 229 -17.73 18.07 7.42
N GLY A 230 -17.06 18.58 6.39
CA GLY A 230 -16.56 19.97 6.35
C GLY A 230 -15.20 20.19 7.02
N ASP A 231 -14.51 19.12 7.43
CA ASP A 231 -13.13 19.18 7.91
C ASP A 231 -12.20 19.71 6.81
N VAL A 232 -11.33 20.67 7.16
CA VAL A 232 -10.35 21.29 6.25
C VAL A 232 -9.44 20.24 5.60
N ASN A 233 -9.15 19.17 6.34
CA ASN A 233 -8.29 18.08 5.91
C ASN A 233 -8.88 17.28 4.74
N ILE A 234 -10.20 17.35 4.47
CA ILE A 234 -10.83 16.64 3.35
C ILE A 234 -10.21 17.06 2.01
N SER A 235 -9.83 18.34 1.88
CA SER A 235 -9.23 18.87 0.64
C SER A 235 -7.89 18.23 0.30
N GLU A 236 -7.12 17.78 1.30
CA GLU A 236 -5.80 17.16 1.13
C GLU A 236 -5.88 15.73 0.57
N PHE A 237 -6.99 15.03 0.81
CA PHE A 237 -7.15 13.63 0.36
C PHE A 237 -7.08 13.48 -1.16
N GLY A 238 -7.47 14.52 -1.93
CA GLY A 238 -7.28 14.53 -3.38
C GLY A 238 -5.82 14.29 -3.76
N ASN A 239 -4.89 14.98 -3.10
CA ASN A 239 -3.45 14.82 -3.33
C ASN A 239 -2.97 13.42 -2.91
N PHE A 240 -3.48 12.88 -1.80
CA PHE A 240 -3.12 11.53 -1.36
C PHE A 240 -3.60 10.45 -2.34
N PHE A 241 -4.82 10.55 -2.87
CA PHE A 241 -5.29 9.61 -3.88
C PHE A 241 -4.54 9.73 -5.20
N ILE A 242 -4.19 10.95 -5.63
CA ILE A 242 -3.30 11.17 -6.78
C ILE A 242 -1.95 10.48 -6.55
N ARG A 243 -1.36 10.61 -5.36
CA ARG A 243 -0.09 9.93 -5.00
C ARG A 243 -0.20 8.42 -5.11
N VAL A 244 -1.27 7.80 -4.58
CA VAL A 244 -1.52 6.36 -4.76
C VAL A 244 -1.68 6.00 -6.25
N GLY A 245 -2.38 6.84 -7.02
CA GLY A 245 -2.52 6.67 -8.47
C GLY A 245 -1.16 6.65 -9.18
N ARG A 246 -0.28 7.61 -8.88
CA ARG A 246 1.08 7.69 -9.44
C ARG A 246 1.96 6.50 -9.04
N LEU A 247 1.89 6.05 -7.79
CA LEU A 247 2.59 4.83 -7.38
C LEU A 247 2.12 3.61 -8.20
N ARG A 248 0.82 3.54 -8.53
CA ARG A 248 0.24 2.39 -9.26
C ARG A 248 0.60 2.44 -10.73
N GLU A 249 0.64 3.64 -11.30
CA GLU A 249 1.16 3.90 -12.64
C GLU A 249 2.62 3.42 -12.74
N LEU A 250 3.49 3.82 -11.80
CA LEU A 250 4.88 3.34 -11.73
C LEU A 250 4.98 1.82 -11.64
N GLN A 251 4.19 1.20 -10.76
CA GLN A 251 4.19 -0.26 -10.63
C GLN A 251 3.71 -0.97 -11.90
N SER A 252 2.71 -0.42 -12.58
CA SER A 252 2.20 -1.02 -13.81
C SER A 252 3.26 -0.94 -14.92
N LEU A 253 3.97 0.19 -15.01
CA LEU A 253 5.05 0.39 -15.96
C LEU A 253 6.27 -0.50 -15.67
N ASP A 254 6.63 -0.69 -14.40
CA ASP A 254 7.65 -1.65 -13.95
C ASP A 254 7.31 -3.08 -14.38
N CYS A 255 6.06 -3.51 -14.13
CA CYS A 255 5.58 -4.82 -14.57
C CYS A 255 5.67 -4.97 -16.10
N ILE A 256 5.23 -3.97 -16.87
CA ILE A 256 5.30 -4.01 -18.33
C ILE A 256 6.76 -4.04 -18.82
N PHE A 257 7.63 -3.24 -18.20
CA PHE A 257 9.07 -3.21 -18.49
C PHE A 257 9.68 -4.60 -18.30
N SER A 258 9.47 -5.20 -17.12
CA SER A 258 9.99 -6.52 -16.79
C SER A 258 9.43 -7.60 -17.71
N GLN A 259 8.12 -7.59 -17.98
CA GLN A 259 7.47 -8.55 -18.87
C GLN A 259 8.02 -8.52 -20.30
N LYS A 260 8.28 -7.33 -20.87
CA LYS A 260 8.88 -7.21 -22.20
C LYS A 260 10.25 -7.89 -22.28
N ILE A 261 11.04 -7.78 -21.23
CA ILE A 261 12.37 -8.39 -21.16
C ILE A 261 12.27 -9.92 -21.01
N PHE A 262 11.34 -10.41 -20.18
CA PHE A 262 11.12 -11.86 -20.02
C PHE A 262 10.58 -12.53 -21.29
N GLN A 263 9.68 -11.85 -22.03
CA GLN A 263 9.11 -12.36 -23.28
C GLN A 263 10.14 -12.50 -24.41
N ALA A 264 11.26 -11.77 -24.33
CA ALA A 264 12.32 -11.87 -25.32
C ALA A 264 13.22 -13.11 -25.13
N ASP A 265 12.84 -14.04 -24.26
CA ASP A 265 13.47 -15.35 -24.04
C ASP A 265 14.94 -15.31 -23.59
N PHE A 266 15.40 -14.15 -23.16
CA PHE A 266 16.77 -13.89 -22.69
C PHE A 266 17.22 -14.78 -21.54
N PHE A 267 16.29 -15.14 -20.67
CA PHE A 267 16.56 -15.78 -19.39
C PHE A 267 15.92 -17.16 -19.27
N ARG A 268 15.54 -17.81 -20.38
CA ARG A 268 14.84 -19.12 -20.39
C ARG A 268 15.44 -20.15 -19.42
N TYR A 269 16.77 -20.20 -19.27
CA TYR A 269 17.46 -21.14 -18.39
C TYR A 269 17.60 -20.66 -16.92
N GLN A 270 17.46 -19.37 -16.65
CA GLN A 270 17.57 -18.77 -15.31
C GLN A 270 16.20 -18.55 -14.63
N ILE A 271 15.10 -18.60 -15.39
CA ILE A 271 13.74 -18.34 -14.90
C ILE A 271 13.31 -19.32 -13.79
N ASP A 272 13.71 -20.59 -13.82
CA ASP A 272 13.17 -21.56 -12.84
C ASP A 272 13.73 -21.38 -11.41
N ASN A 273 14.95 -20.84 -11.25
CA ASN A 273 15.59 -20.71 -9.93
C ASN A 273 15.91 -19.27 -9.51
N GLN A 274 15.91 -18.28 -10.42
CA GLN A 274 16.35 -16.91 -10.14
C GLN A 274 15.36 -15.82 -10.56
N LYS A 275 14.14 -16.18 -10.99
CA LYS A 275 13.14 -15.22 -11.49
C LYS A 275 12.88 -14.05 -10.53
N LEU A 276 12.71 -14.30 -9.23
CA LEU A 276 12.45 -13.25 -8.25
C LEU A 276 13.63 -12.26 -8.12
N VAL A 277 14.86 -12.78 -8.14
CA VAL A 277 16.08 -11.94 -8.07
C VAL A 277 16.22 -11.10 -9.33
N LEU A 278 15.92 -11.69 -10.49
CA LEU A 278 15.97 -11.02 -11.77
C LEU A 278 14.86 -9.97 -11.91
N GLU A 279 13.62 -10.28 -11.51
CA GLU A 279 12.51 -9.33 -11.45
C GLU A 279 12.88 -8.12 -10.59
N LYS A 280 13.46 -8.35 -9.40
CA LYS A 280 13.91 -7.26 -8.54
C LYS A 280 15.01 -6.41 -9.21
N SER A 281 15.97 -7.04 -9.86
CA SER A 281 17.07 -6.34 -10.55
C SER A 281 16.56 -5.53 -11.75
N LEU A 282 15.55 -6.04 -12.47
CA LEU A 282 14.88 -5.31 -13.55
C LEU A 282 14.06 -4.14 -13.01
N SER A 283 13.35 -4.30 -11.90
CA SER A 283 12.67 -3.20 -11.21
C SER A 283 13.65 -2.11 -10.75
N GLN A 284 14.86 -2.50 -10.32
CA GLN A 284 15.94 -1.55 -9.97
C GLN A 284 16.44 -0.77 -11.18
N ILE A 285 16.62 -1.42 -12.34
CA ILE A 285 16.94 -0.73 -13.61
C ILE A 285 15.81 0.22 -14.01
N PHE A 286 14.56 -0.24 -13.92
CA PHE A 286 13.40 0.58 -14.25
C PHE A 286 13.38 1.85 -13.39
N ILE A 287 13.46 1.71 -12.06
CA ILE A 287 13.31 2.85 -11.16
C ILE A 287 14.50 3.83 -11.24
N SER A 288 15.73 3.33 -11.40
CA SER A 288 16.90 4.17 -11.63
C SER A 288 16.82 4.93 -12.95
N GLY A 289 16.27 4.32 -14.00
CA GLY A 289 15.93 5.01 -15.24
C GLY A 289 14.88 6.11 -15.07
N ILE A 290 13.86 5.89 -14.25
CA ILE A 290 12.89 6.97 -13.95
C ILE A 290 13.55 8.11 -13.17
N ARG A 291 14.50 7.82 -12.27
CA ARG A 291 15.23 8.84 -11.49
C ARG A 291 16.12 9.72 -12.35
N GLY A 292 16.87 9.14 -13.28
CA GLY A 292 17.72 9.89 -14.19
C GLY A 292 18.92 9.08 -14.69
N LEU A 293 19.69 9.70 -15.59
CA LEU A 293 20.76 9.03 -16.31
C LEU A 293 21.88 8.49 -15.39
N ALA A 294 22.31 9.26 -14.39
CA ALA A 294 23.41 8.86 -13.52
C ALA A 294 23.11 7.58 -12.72
N ASP A 295 21.93 7.51 -12.09
CA ASP A 295 21.48 6.34 -11.34
C ASP A 295 21.30 5.13 -12.28
N PHE A 296 20.77 5.37 -13.49
CA PHE A 296 20.55 4.34 -14.50
C PHE A 296 21.84 3.70 -15.00
N GLU A 297 22.87 4.50 -15.30
CA GLU A 297 24.16 4.02 -15.78
C GLU A 297 24.79 3.04 -14.78
N GLU A 298 24.77 3.40 -13.49
CA GLU A 298 25.29 2.55 -12.42
C GLU A 298 24.57 1.21 -12.37
N GLN A 299 23.22 1.23 -12.36
CA GLN A 299 22.42 0.00 -12.26
C GLN A 299 22.56 -0.90 -13.50
N ILE A 300 22.64 -0.33 -14.70
CA ILE A 300 22.88 -1.10 -15.94
C ILE A 300 24.24 -1.79 -15.89
N VAL A 301 25.30 -1.08 -15.46
CA VAL A 301 26.64 -1.68 -15.37
C VAL A 301 26.66 -2.82 -14.36
N ILE A 302 26.03 -2.64 -13.19
CA ILE A 302 25.90 -3.69 -12.17
C ILE A 302 25.17 -4.90 -12.75
N PHE A 303 24.04 -4.68 -13.42
CA PHE A 303 23.24 -5.76 -14.02
C PHE A 303 24.01 -6.52 -15.09
N VAL A 304 24.64 -5.83 -16.04
CA VAL A 304 25.41 -6.45 -17.12
C VAL A 304 26.57 -7.27 -16.57
N ASN A 305 27.28 -6.75 -15.56
CA ASN A 305 28.44 -7.43 -14.97
C ASN A 305 28.06 -8.61 -14.07
N LYS A 306 26.85 -8.62 -13.52
CA LYS A 306 26.37 -9.67 -12.62
C LYS A 306 25.58 -10.75 -13.37
N GLU A 307 24.52 -10.33 -14.07
CA GLU A 307 23.53 -11.24 -14.67
C GLU A 307 23.90 -11.62 -16.11
N LEU A 308 24.64 -10.76 -16.85
CA LEU A 308 25.02 -10.99 -18.25
C LEU A 308 26.53 -11.27 -18.44
N ARG A 309 27.27 -11.54 -17.36
CA ARG A 309 28.74 -11.71 -17.38
C ARG A 309 29.22 -12.79 -18.35
N PHE A 310 28.49 -13.89 -18.44
CA PHE A 310 28.86 -15.03 -19.28
C PHE A 310 28.16 -15.03 -20.64
N MET A 311 27.31 -14.02 -20.91
CA MET A 311 26.60 -13.88 -22.17
C MET A 311 27.50 -13.26 -23.25
N HIS A 312 27.29 -13.65 -24.50
CA HIS A 312 27.98 -13.09 -25.67
C HIS A 312 27.65 -11.60 -25.87
N THR A 313 28.55 -10.88 -26.54
CA THR A 313 28.41 -9.45 -26.85
C THR A 313 27.10 -9.15 -27.57
N GLU A 314 26.70 -9.99 -28.53
CA GLU A 314 25.43 -9.87 -29.26
C GLU A 314 24.21 -9.93 -28.32
N THR A 315 24.24 -10.84 -27.35
CA THR A 315 23.17 -10.95 -26.34
C THR A 315 23.11 -9.68 -25.50
N ARG A 316 24.24 -9.15 -25.05
CA ARG A 316 24.28 -7.88 -24.29
C ARG A 316 23.75 -6.70 -25.12
N ALA A 317 24.10 -6.62 -26.40
CA ALA A 317 23.59 -5.59 -27.31
C ALA A 317 22.06 -5.69 -27.48
N ARG A 318 21.54 -6.90 -27.70
CA ARG A 318 20.09 -7.14 -27.79
C ARG A 318 19.38 -6.79 -26.47
N PHE A 319 20.01 -7.01 -25.31
CA PHE A 319 19.45 -6.60 -24.01
C PHE A 319 19.31 -5.07 -23.94
N LEU A 320 20.37 -4.33 -24.28
CA LEU A 320 20.32 -2.86 -24.31
C LEU A 320 19.27 -2.35 -25.31
N GLN A 321 19.09 -3.03 -26.44
CA GLN A 321 18.04 -2.71 -27.40
C GLN A 321 16.64 -2.91 -26.82
N LEU A 322 16.41 -3.97 -26.04
CA LEU A 322 15.13 -4.18 -25.35
C LEU A 322 14.88 -3.12 -24.30
N VAL A 323 15.90 -2.76 -23.51
CA VAL A 323 15.81 -1.68 -22.52
C VAL A 323 15.47 -0.36 -23.22
N PHE A 324 16.13 -0.05 -24.34
CA PHE A 324 15.81 1.12 -25.17
C PHE A 324 14.35 1.13 -25.64
N LEU A 325 13.87 0.01 -26.19
CA LEU A 325 12.49 -0.11 -26.64
C LEU A 325 11.50 0.03 -25.48
N ALA A 326 11.82 -0.51 -24.31
CA ALA A 326 10.99 -0.39 -23.13
C ALA A 326 10.86 1.08 -22.69
N PHE A 327 11.98 1.79 -22.52
CA PHE A 327 11.98 3.22 -22.15
C PHE A 327 11.33 4.12 -23.21
N SER A 328 11.44 3.79 -24.50
CA SER A 328 10.77 4.55 -25.57
C SER A 328 9.24 4.53 -25.49
N THR A 329 8.67 3.56 -24.77
CA THR A 329 7.21 3.44 -24.59
C THR A 329 6.70 4.07 -23.29
N ILE A 330 7.59 4.52 -22.40
CA ILE A 330 7.20 5.12 -21.13
C ILE A 330 6.79 6.58 -21.35
N PRO A 331 5.63 7.03 -20.84
CA PRO A 331 5.21 8.43 -20.93
C PRO A 331 6.20 9.37 -20.23
N ILE A 332 6.50 10.52 -20.85
CA ILE A 332 7.43 11.52 -20.30
C ILE A 332 6.93 12.07 -18.95
N SER A 333 5.60 12.11 -18.74
CA SER A 333 4.97 12.57 -17.50
C SER A 333 5.29 11.75 -16.25
N VAL A 334 5.87 10.55 -16.41
CA VAL A 334 6.27 9.67 -15.31
C VAL A 334 7.63 10.08 -14.74
N PHE A 335 8.46 10.74 -15.55
CA PHE A 335 9.78 11.19 -15.14
C PHE A 335 9.68 12.47 -14.30
N PRO A 336 10.49 12.61 -13.23
CA PRO A 336 10.55 13.86 -12.47
C PRO A 336 11.03 15.05 -13.31
N ILE A 337 11.90 14.78 -14.29
CA ILE A 337 12.48 15.76 -15.23
C ILE A 337 12.11 15.31 -16.64
N LEU A 338 11.61 16.22 -17.48
CA LEU A 338 11.04 15.89 -18.79
C LEU A 338 12.10 15.38 -19.77
N GLU A 339 13.32 15.87 -19.64
CA GLU A 339 14.47 15.54 -20.50
C GLU A 339 15.09 14.17 -20.18
N SER A 340 14.88 13.64 -18.96
CA SER A 340 15.54 12.40 -18.50
C SER A 340 15.31 11.21 -19.41
N ARG A 341 14.12 11.11 -20.01
CA ARG A 341 13.81 10.02 -20.95
C ARG A 341 14.71 10.11 -22.18
N ASP A 342 14.82 11.28 -22.78
CA ASP A 342 15.58 11.46 -24.02
C ASP A 342 17.07 11.26 -23.76
N GLU A 343 17.59 11.75 -22.64
CA GLU A 343 18.97 11.50 -22.19
C GLU A 343 19.28 10.01 -22.09
N ILE A 344 18.40 9.21 -21.47
CA ILE A 344 18.56 7.75 -21.37
C ILE A 344 18.54 7.09 -22.74
N LEU A 345 17.63 7.50 -23.62
CA LEU A 345 17.52 6.94 -24.97
C LEU A 345 18.75 7.27 -25.82
N GLU A 346 19.30 8.49 -25.73
CA GLU A 346 20.55 8.88 -26.39
C GLU A 346 21.74 8.10 -25.84
N HIS A 347 21.82 7.95 -24.52
CA HIS A 347 22.88 7.18 -23.87
C HIS A 347 22.86 5.70 -24.33
N LEU A 348 21.70 5.06 -24.32
CA LEU A 348 21.55 3.68 -24.79
C LEU A 348 21.92 3.52 -26.27
N LYS A 349 21.53 4.49 -27.13
CA LYS A 349 21.95 4.50 -28.54
C LYS A 349 23.47 4.56 -28.67
N LYS A 350 24.14 5.42 -27.88
CA LYS A 350 25.60 5.54 -27.87
C LYS A 350 26.26 4.23 -27.46
N GLN A 351 25.81 3.61 -26.36
CA GLN A 351 26.34 2.32 -25.91
C GLN A 351 26.17 1.21 -26.96
N MET A 352 25.01 1.14 -27.63
CA MET A 352 24.80 0.15 -28.70
C MET A 352 25.77 0.37 -29.87
N ASN A 353 25.99 1.62 -30.28
CA ASN A 353 26.94 1.96 -31.35
C ASN A 353 28.39 1.59 -30.98
N ASP A 354 28.78 1.84 -29.74
CA ASP A 354 30.12 1.51 -29.24
C ASP A 354 30.36 -0.01 -29.25
N ILE A 355 29.33 -0.81 -28.91
CA ILE A 355 29.41 -2.28 -28.98
C ILE A 355 29.57 -2.75 -30.44
N VAL A 356 28.81 -2.19 -31.38
CA VAL A 356 28.93 -2.52 -32.81
C VAL A 356 30.32 -2.16 -33.35
N ALA A 357 30.87 -1.00 -32.97
CA ALA A 357 32.21 -0.59 -33.36
C ALA A 357 33.29 -1.56 -32.83
N GLN A 358 33.15 -2.04 -31.60
CA GLN A 358 34.08 -3.02 -31.01
C GLN A 358 34.01 -4.41 -31.66
N GLU A 359 32.84 -4.81 -32.19
CA GLU A 359 32.71 -6.07 -32.93
C GLU A 359 33.31 -5.99 -34.34
N ILE A 360 33.26 -4.82 -34.99
CA ILE A 360 33.89 -4.61 -36.31
C ILE A 360 35.41 -4.64 -36.21
N ILE A 361 36.00 -4.17 -35.09
CA ILE A 361 37.45 -4.15 -34.87
C ILE A 361 38.00 -5.54 -34.47
N LYS A 362 37.15 -6.44 -33.94
CA LYS A 362 37.54 -7.80 -33.51
C LYS A 362 37.38 -8.88 -34.60
N LYS A 363 36.75 -8.54 -35.73
CA LYS A 363 36.73 -9.36 -36.94
C LYS A 363 37.88 -8.96 -37.85
#